data_AF-A0A285DN99-F1
#
_entry.id   AF-A0A285DN99-F1
#
_cell.length_a   1.000
_cell.length_b   1.000
_cell.length_c   1.000
_cell.angle_alpha   90.00
_cell.angle_beta   90.00
_cell.angle_gamma   90.00
#
_symmetry.space_group_name_H-M   'P 1'
#
loop_
_entity.id
_entity.type
_entity.pdbx_description
1 polymer ?
#
loop_
_entity_poly.entity_id
_entity_poly.type
_entity_poly.pdbx_seq_one_letter_code
_entity_poly.pdbx_strand_id
1 'polypeptide(L)'
;MLPSDPSWIHDARHVRDIVACLAAAAALAHDHGEPERYVLPHLPYQVAADTLGQIGSDVEPARSDGVYLMALPSFQLDALWQVLGVLRRARDGDQDAAEVLDLVSDYAARCFLPPRRVDDVVTGLERVLAVLTLDIPAVRTVATTLLLEGERDDDFRSACDDLVAAWRAAGIAH
;
A
#
# COMPACT_ATOMS: atom_id res chain seq x y z
N MET A 1 2.82 10.43 -7.70
CA MET A 1 3.52 9.91 -8.90
C MET A 1 3.49 8.41 -8.77
N LEU A 2 2.95 7.70 -9.75
CA LEU A 2 2.76 6.25 -9.65
C LEU A 2 3.48 5.56 -10.83
N PRO A 3 4.21 4.45 -10.59
CA PRO A 3 4.87 3.70 -11.65
C PRO A 3 3.86 3.05 -12.59
N SER A 4 4.24 2.93 -13.87
CA SER A 4 3.44 2.32 -14.94
C SER A 4 3.32 0.80 -14.82
N ASP A 5 4.25 0.15 -14.12
CA ASP A 5 4.18 -1.29 -13.85
C ASP A 5 2.95 -1.60 -12.97
N PRO A 6 2.00 -2.44 -13.42
CA PRO A 6 0.83 -2.78 -12.64
C PRO A 6 1.11 -3.72 -11.45
N SER A 7 2.34 -4.22 -11.27
CA SER A 7 2.67 -5.19 -10.22
C SER A 7 2.36 -4.66 -8.81
N TRP A 8 2.69 -3.40 -8.51
CA TRP A 8 2.39 -2.79 -7.20
C TRP A 8 0.88 -2.54 -7.01
N ILE A 9 0.12 -2.36 -8.09
CA ILE A 9 -1.36 -2.27 -8.04
C ILE A 9 -1.95 -3.65 -7.71
N HIS A 10 -1.38 -4.71 -8.28
CA HIS A 10 -1.76 -6.07 -7.95
C HIS A 10 -1.46 -6.39 -6.49
N ASP A 11 -0.30 -5.97 -5.98
CA ASP A 11 0.04 -6.08 -4.56
C ASP A 11 -0.94 -5.29 -3.70
N ALA A 12 -1.29 -4.05 -4.08
CA ALA A 12 -2.28 -3.25 -3.36
C ALA A 12 -3.63 -3.95 -3.25
N ARG A 13 -4.09 -4.64 -4.31
CA ARG A 13 -5.35 -5.42 -4.31
C ARG A 13 -5.29 -6.63 -3.39
N HIS A 14 -4.19 -7.38 -3.41
CA HIS A 14 -4.04 -8.55 -2.52
C HIS A 14 -3.96 -8.13 -1.06
N VAL A 15 -3.15 -7.11 -0.77
CA VAL A 15 -3.03 -6.57 0.58
C VAL A 15 -4.37 -6.01 1.05
N ARG A 16 -5.13 -5.33 0.18
CA ARG A 16 -6.48 -4.82 0.48
C ARG A 16 -7.37 -5.91 1.04
N ASP A 17 -7.47 -7.07 0.38
CA ASP A 17 -8.40 -8.12 0.77
C ASP A 17 -8.07 -8.71 2.14
N ILE A 18 -6.77 -8.83 2.43
CA ILE A 18 -6.28 -9.29 3.73
C ILE A 18 -6.55 -8.25 4.83
N VAL A 19 -6.26 -6.97 4.55
CA VAL A 19 -6.51 -5.87 5.49
C VAL A 19 -8.01 -5.66 5.73
N ALA A 20 -8.86 -5.87 4.72
CA ALA A 20 -10.31 -5.85 4.86
C ALA A 20 -10.81 -7.01 5.74
N CYS A 21 -10.22 -8.19 5.62
CA CYS A 21 -10.49 -9.32 6.51
C CYS A 21 -10.13 -8.98 7.97
N LEU A 22 -8.96 -8.39 8.19
CA LEU A 22 -8.55 -7.90 9.52
C LEU A 22 -9.51 -6.84 10.07
N ALA A 23 -9.94 -5.88 9.25
CA ALA A 23 -10.89 -4.86 9.65
C ALA A 23 -12.21 -5.48 10.15
N ALA A 24 -12.75 -6.45 9.39
CA ALA A 24 -13.97 -7.16 9.76
C ALA A 24 -13.81 -7.96 11.06
N ALA A 25 -12.69 -8.67 11.21
CA ALA A 25 -12.40 -9.45 12.43
C ALA A 25 -12.21 -8.55 13.66
N ALA A 26 -11.52 -7.42 13.50
CA ALA A 26 -11.33 -6.44 14.57
C ALA A 26 -12.64 -5.75 14.97
N ALA A 27 -13.53 -5.49 14.01
CA ALA A 27 -14.87 -4.96 14.31
C ALA A 27 -15.68 -5.98 15.12
N LEU A 28 -15.65 -7.25 14.71
CA LEU A 28 -16.34 -8.31 15.45
C LEU A 28 -15.77 -8.48 16.87
N ALA A 29 -14.45 -8.47 17.03
CA ALA A 29 -13.81 -8.57 18.34
C ALA A 29 -14.19 -7.38 19.24
N HIS A 30 -14.25 -6.17 18.68
CA HIS A 30 -14.73 -4.99 19.38
C HIS A 30 -16.15 -5.17 19.92
N ASP A 31 -17.09 -5.66 19.09
CA ASP A 31 -18.47 -5.92 19.48
C ASP A 31 -18.60 -6.98 20.59
N HIS A 32 -17.63 -7.90 20.68
CA HIS A 32 -17.55 -8.93 21.72
C HIS A 32 -16.78 -8.48 22.97
N GLY A 33 -16.32 -7.23 23.03
CA GLY A 33 -15.58 -6.69 24.18
C GLY A 33 -14.09 -7.03 24.19
N GLU A 34 -13.52 -7.45 23.07
CA GLU A 34 -12.09 -7.77 22.88
C GLU A 34 -11.43 -6.81 21.87
N PRO A 35 -11.48 -5.47 22.06
CA PRO A 35 -11.06 -4.50 21.05
C PRO A 35 -9.56 -4.54 20.72
N GLU A 36 -8.74 -5.11 21.60
CA GLU A 36 -7.29 -5.19 21.47
C GLU A 36 -6.79 -6.50 20.85
N ARG A 37 -7.70 -7.45 20.58
CA ARG A 37 -7.36 -8.80 20.10
C ARG A 37 -6.46 -8.79 18.86
N TYR A 38 -6.66 -7.83 17.96
CA TYR A 38 -5.91 -7.68 16.72
C TYR A 38 -4.96 -6.48 16.74
N VAL A 39 -4.45 -6.11 17.93
CA VAL A 39 -3.47 -5.03 18.19
C VAL A 39 -3.98 -3.61 17.94
N LEU A 40 -4.63 -3.36 16.80
CA LEU A 40 -5.25 -2.08 16.47
C LEU A 40 -6.78 -2.17 16.58
N PRO A 41 -7.46 -1.07 16.87
CA PRO A 41 -8.90 -0.99 16.67
C PRO A 41 -9.26 -1.18 15.19
N HIS A 42 -10.52 -1.50 14.90
CA HIS A 42 -10.97 -1.81 13.53
C HIS A 42 -10.77 -0.66 12.52
N LEU A 43 -10.85 0.59 12.98
CA LEU A 43 -10.87 1.76 12.10
C LEU A 43 -9.56 1.94 11.28
N PRO A 44 -8.35 1.88 11.86
CA PRO A 44 -7.11 1.86 11.10
C PRO A 44 -7.06 0.79 9.99
N TYR A 45 -7.50 -0.43 10.27
CA TYR A 45 -7.57 -1.49 9.26
C TYR A 45 -8.55 -1.12 8.14
N GLN A 46 -9.74 -0.62 8.50
CA GLN A 46 -10.73 -0.22 7.50
C GLN A 46 -10.22 0.91 6.61
N VAL A 47 -9.64 1.97 7.19
CA VAL A 47 -9.07 3.09 6.44
C VAL A 47 -7.96 2.61 5.49
N ALA A 48 -7.09 1.71 5.96
CA ALA A 48 -6.03 1.14 5.13
C ALA A 48 -6.61 0.31 3.96
N ALA A 49 -7.60 -0.55 4.21
CA ALA A 49 -8.27 -1.33 3.17
C ALA A 49 -8.97 -0.42 2.14
N ASP A 50 -9.76 0.55 2.59
CA ASP A 50 -10.46 1.49 1.71
C ASP A 50 -9.46 2.28 0.85
N THR A 51 -8.35 2.71 1.44
CA THR A 51 -7.27 3.42 0.73
C THR A 51 -6.65 2.54 -0.35
N LEU A 52 -6.30 1.29 -0.06
CA LEU A 52 -5.75 0.35 -1.05
C LEU A 52 -6.77 0.05 -2.16
N GLY A 53 -8.07 -0.03 -1.80
CA GLY A 53 -9.16 -0.19 -2.77
C GLY A 53 -9.31 1.00 -3.71
N GLN A 54 -9.21 2.22 -3.17
CA GLN A 54 -9.26 3.47 -3.94
C GLN A 54 -8.07 3.54 -4.91
N ILE A 55 -6.85 3.29 -4.42
CA ILE A 55 -5.63 3.22 -5.23
C ILE A 55 -5.81 2.21 -6.37
N GLY A 56 -6.31 1.01 -6.07
CA GLY A 56 -6.50 -0.04 -7.07
C GLY A 56 -7.55 0.30 -8.14
N SER A 57 -8.50 1.19 -7.84
CA SER A 57 -9.58 1.60 -8.74
C SER A 57 -9.19 2.82 -9.57
N ASP A 58 -8.51 3.80 -8.98
CA ASP A 58 -8.12 5.05 -9.65
C ASP A 58 -7.04 4.86 -10.71
N VAL A 59 -6.22 3.80 -10.58
CA VAL A 59 -5.15 3.50 -11.53
C VAL A 59 -5.62 2.61 -12.69
N GLU A 60 -6.74 1.89 -12.54
CA GLU A 60 -7.24 0.98 -13.60
C GLU A 60 -7.79 1.63 -14.90
N PRO A 61 -8.16 2.93 -14.98
CA PRO A 61 -8.55 3.57 -16.25
C PRO A 61 -7.34 3.91 -17.16
N ALA A 62 -6.11 3.81 -16.67
CA ALA A 62 -4.91 4.37 -17.28
C ALA A 62 -4.18 3.39 -18.22
N ARG A 63 -4.77 3.06 -19.37
CA ARG A 63 -4.09 2.33 -20.47
C ARG A 63 -3.06 3.20 -21.24
N SER A 64 -2.44 4.16 -20.60
CA SER A 64 -1.59 5.18 -21.23
C SER A 64 -0.25 5.24 -20.52
N ASP A 65 0.84 5.07 -21.26
CA ASP A 65 2.24 5.26 -20.79
C ASP A 65 2.43 6.67 -20.19
N GLY A 66 2.09 6.83 -18.91
CA GLY A 66 2.02 8.13 -18.27
C GLY A 66 2.26 8.05 -16.76
N VAL A 67 2.76 9.16 -16.22
CA VAL A 67 2.97 9.34 -14.78
C VAL A 67 1.75 10.03 -14.17
N TYR A 68 1.18 9.45 -13.11
CA TYR A 68 -0.05 9.93 -12.48
C TYR A 68 0.22 10.65 -11.15
N LEU A 69 -0.45 11.78 -10.95
CA LEU A 69 -0.49 12.46 -9.66
C LEU A 69 -1.70 11.97 -8.87
N MET A 70 -1.47 11.56 -7.62
CA MET A 70 -2.51 11.17 -6.67
C MET A 70 -2.25 11.94 -5.38
N ALA A 71 -3.29 12.57 -4.83
CA ALA A 71 -3.23 13.20 -3.52
C ALA A 71 -3.75 12.22 -2.48
N LEU A 72 -2.94 11.92 -1.47
CA LEU A 72 -3.31 11.03 -0.38
C LEU A 72 -3.33 11.82 0.95
N PRO A 73 -4.50 11.92 1.61
CA PRO A 73 -4.59 12.44 2.97
C PRO A 73 -3.62 11.76 3.95
N SER A 74 -3.02 12.55 4.86
CA SER A 74 -2.04 12.03 5.82
C SER A 74 -2.60 10.90 6.70
N PHE A 75 -3.86 11.01 7.13
CA PHE A 75 -4.49 9.98 7.97
C PHE A 75 -4.62 8.62 7.27
N GLN A 76 -4.75 8.61 5.93
CA GLN A 76 -4.79 7.38 5.14
C GLN A 76 -3.39 6.76 5.07
N LEU A 77 -2.36 7.58 4.88
CA LEU A 77 -0.98 7.14 4.91
C LEU A 77 -0.58 6.59 6.30
N ASP A 78 -0.99 7.28 7.37
CA ASP A 78 -0.74 6.87 8.75
C ASP A 78 -1.38 5.50 9.04
N ALA A 79 -2.62 5.27 8.56
CA ALA A 79 -3.29 3.99 8.70
C ALA A 79 -2.51 2.85 8.02
N LEU A 80 -2.00 3.07 6.79
CA LEU A 80 -1.17 2.09 6.09
C LEU A 80 0.13 1.77 6.87
N TRP A 81 0.78 2.79 7.44
CA TRP A 81 1.98 2.58 8.27
C TRP A 81 1.68 1.82 9.56
N GLN A 82 0.56 2.11 10.23
CA GLN A 82 0.14 1.40 11.43
C GLN A 82 -0.10 -0.09 11.13
N VAL A 83 -0.83 -0.39 10.06
CA VAL A 83 -1.09 -1.77 9.62
C VAL A 83 0.22 -2.48 9.26
N LEU A 84 1.13 -1.83 8.53
CA LEU A 84 2.45 -2.41 8.24
C LEU A 84 3.23 -2.70 9.52
N GLY A 85 3.17 -1.81 10.51
CA GLY A 85 3.80 -2.01 11.82
C GLY A 85 3.31 -3.29 12.52
N VAL A 86 2.00 -3.52 12.53
CA VAL A 86 1.42 -4.74 13.12
C VAL A 86 1.81 -5.98 12.33
N LEU A 87 1.74 -5.94 11.00
CA LEU A 87 2.08 -7.09 10.16
C LEU A 87 3.56 -7.48 10.30
N ARG A 88 4.47 -6.50 10.45
CA ARG A 88 5.88 -6.75 10.75
C ARG A 88 6.06 -7.39 12.12
N ARG A 89 5.40 -6.89 13.17
CA ARG A 89 5.42 -7.51 14.51
C ARG A 89 4.93 -8.96 14.46
N ALA A 90 3.81 -9.22 13.78
CA ALA A 90 3.26 -10.55 13.57
C ALA A 90 4.26 -11.47 12.86
N ARG A 91 4.85 -11.02 11.76
CA ARG A 91 5.89 -11.75 11.01
C ARG A 91 7.11 -12.07 11.88
N ASP A 92 7.53 -11.11 12.69
CA ASP A 92 8.74 -11.21 13.53
C ASP A 92 8.49 -12.06 14.81
N GLY A 93 7.29 -12.63 14.97
CA GLY A 93 6.95 -13.57 16.05
C GLY A 93 6.53 -12.90 17.36
N ASP A 94 6.08 -11.64 17.30
CA ASP A 94 5.56 -10.93 18.46
C ASP A 94 4.28 -11.59 19.00
N GLN A 95 4.27 -11.91 20.30
CA GLN A 95 3.16 -12.60 20.95
C GLN A 95 1.88 -11.76 20.95
N ASP A 96 1.97 -10.44 21.06
CA ASP A 96 0.79 -9.57 21.05
C ASP A 96 0.10 -9.56 19.68
N ALA A 97 0.84 -9.89 18.62
CA ALA A 97 0.36 -9.91 17.25
C ALA A 97 0.06 -11.33 16.73
N ALA A 98 0.05 -12.34 17.62
CA ALA A 98 -0.17 -13.74 17.24
C ALA A 98 -1.53 -13.98 16.57
N GLU A 99 -2.61 -13.39 17.10
CA GLU A 99 -3.96 -13.50 16.51
C GLU A 99 -4.02 -12.88 15.10
N VAL A 100 -3.25 -11.81 14.85
CA VAL A 100 -3.11 -11.21 13.52
C VAL A 100 -2.37 -12.17 12.60
N LEU A 101 -1.26 -12.77 13.06
CA LEU A 101 -0.49 -13.73 12.29
C LEU A 101 -1.35 -14.93 11.87
N ASP A 102 -2.12 -15.50 12.81
CA ASP A 102 -2.96 -16.66 12.58
C ASP A 102 -4.06 -16.36 11.54
N LEU A 103 -4.78 -15.24 11.72
CA LEU A 103 -5.84 -14.85 10.80
C LEU A 103 -5.31 -14.54 9.40
N VAL A 104 -4.21 -13.77 9.30
CA VAL A 104 -3.59 -13.45 8.01
C VAL A 104 -3.07 -14.71 7.34
N SER A 105 -2.41 -15.59 8.07
CA SER A 105 -1.87 -16.85 7.51
C SER A 105 -2.99 -17.76 7.00
N ASP A 106 -4.06 -17.94 7.77
CA ASP A 106 -5.19 -18.78 7.36
C ASP A 106 -5.90 -18.21 6.14
N TYR A 107 -6.20 -16.90 6.13
CA TYR A 107 -6.85 -16.24 5.01
C TYR A 107 -5.97 -16.26 3.75
N ALA A 108 -4.68 -15.90 3.89
CA ALA A 108 -3.72 -15.88 2.79
C ALA A 108 -3.51 -17.27 2.16
N ALA A 109 -3.57 -18.33 2.96
CA ALA A 109 -3.43 -19.70 2.48
C ALA A 109 -4.69 -20.22 1.75
N ARG A 110 -5.89 -19.80 2.18
CA ARG A 110 -7.16 -20.33 1.66
C ARG A 110 -7.75 -19.52 0.50
N CYS A 111 -7.53 -18.21 0.48
CA CYS A 111 -8.23 -17.30 -0.42
C CYS A 111 -7.44 -16.90 -1.66
N PHE A 112 -6.14 -17.25 -1.74
CA PHE A 112 -5.28 -16.89 -2.87
C PHE A 112 -4.69 -18.12 -3.58
N LEU A 113 -4.52 -18.00 -4.90
CA LEU A 113 -3.85 -18.99 -5.74
C LEU A 113 -2.74 -18.31 -6.57
N PRO A 114 -1.45 -18.63 -6.37
CA PRO A 114 -0.93 -19.56 -5.37
C PRO A 114 -1.15 -19.05 -3.92
N PRO A 115 -1.12 -19.96 -2.91
CA PRO A 115 -1.20 -19.58 -1.51
C PRO A 115 -0.13 -18.55 -1.14
N ARG A 116 -0.53 -17.52 -0.38
CA ARG A 116 0.36 -16.45 0.06
C ARG A 116 0.77 -16.65 1.51
N ARG A 117 1.92 -16.08 1.87
CA ARG A 117 2.44 -16.02 3.24
C ARG A 117 2.37 -14.59 3.76
N VAL A 118 2.44 -14.42 5.07
CA VAL A 118 2.49 -13.09 5.72
C VAL A 118 3.65 -12.26 5.17
N ASP A 119 4.79 -12.89 4.85
CA ASP A 119 5.92 -12.23 4.19
C ASP A 119 5.55 -11.57 2.85
N ASP A 120 4.70 -12.23 2.05
CA ASP A 120 4.23 -11.68 0.78
C ASP A 120 3.36 -10.44 1.00
N VAL A 121 2.52 -10.46 2.05
CA VAL A 121 1.64 -9.35 2.42
C VAL A 121 2.46 -8.15 2.89
N VAL A 122 3.42 -8.40 3.78
CA VAL A 122 4.33 -7.36 4.29
C VAL A 122 5.12 -6.74 3.15
N THR A 123 5.72 -7.57 2.30
CA THR A 123 6.50 -7.09 1.14
C THR A 123 5.64 -6.29 0.16
N GLY A 124 4.41 -6.74 -0.09
CA GLY A 124 3.45 -6.02 -0.94
C GLY A 124 3.10 -4.65 -0.38
N LEU A 125 2.79 -4.56 0.92
CA LEU A 125 2.47 -3.29 1.57
C LEU A 125 3.69 -2.35 1.64
N GLU A 126 4.89 -2.89 1.88
CA GLU A 126 6.14 -2.11 1.82
C GLU A 126 6.37 -1.51 0.44
N ARG A 127 6.13 -2.28 -0.63
CA ARG A 127 6.25 -1.79 -2.01
C ARG A 127 5.24 -0.69 -2.30
N VAL A 128 3.99 -0.84 -1.87
CA VAL A 128 2.95 0.20 -2.01
C VAL A 128 3.36 1.47 -1.26
N LEU A 129 3.80 1.36 -0.02
CA LEU A 129 4.24 2.51 0.76
C LEU A 129 5.49 3.19 0.17
N ALA A 130 6.43 2.44 -0.38
CA ALA A 130 7.59 3.00 -1.08
C ALA A 130 7.17 3.84 -2.30
N VAL A 131 6.14 3.41 -3.05
CA VAL A 131 5.55 4.20 -4.15
C VAL A 131 4.90 5.47 -3.61
N LEU A 132 4.10 5.37 -2.55
CA LEU A 132 3.29 6.48 -2.03
C LEU A 132 4.13 7.55 -1.30
N THR A 133 5.26 7.17 -0.71
CA THR A 133 6.09 8.03 0.14
C THR A 133 7.37 8.51 -0.52
N LEU A 134 7.51 8.30 -1.84
CA LEU A 134 8.67 8.79 -2.57
C LEU A 134 8.73 10.32 -2.50
N ASP A 135 9.58 10.85 -1.63
CA ASP A 135 9.81 12.29 -1.43
C ASP A 135 11.21 12.66 -1.90
N ILE A 136 11.37 12.68 -3.23
CA ILE A 136 12.60 13.14 -3.88
C ILE A 136 12.34 14.45 -4.62
N PRO A 137 13.35 15.32 -4.82
CA PRO A 137 13.18 16.58 -5.55
C PRO A 137 12.51 16.40 -6.93
N ALA A 138 12.78 15.29 -7.61
CA ALA A 138 12.15 14.95 -8.88
C ALA A 138 10.62 14.83 -8.78
N VAL A 139 10.08 14.32 -7.68
CA VAL A 139 8.62 14.26 -7.44
C VAL A 139 8.02 15.65 -7.44
N ARG A 140 8.71 16.63 -6.83
CA ARG A 140 8.27 18.02 -6.80
C ARG A 140 8.29 18.62 -8.19
N THR A 141 9.38 18.45 -8.93
CA THR A 141 9.51 18.94 -10.32
C THR A 141 8.39 18.40 -11.19
N VAL A 142 8.19 17.08 -11.22
CA VAL A 142 7.16 16.48 -12.06
C VAL A 142 5.75 16.84 -11.58
N ALA A 143 5.50 16.88 -10.27
CA ALA A 143 4.20 17.30 -9.73
C ALA A 143 3.87 18.77 -10.09
N THR A 144 4.84 19.68 -9.96
CA THR A 144 4.65 21.09 -10.33
C THR A 144 4.39 21.25 -11.83
N THR A 145 5.15 20.56 -12.70
CA THR A 145 4.90 20.61 -14.15
C THR A 145 3.54 20.04 -14.52
N LEU A 146 3.09 18.93 -13.90
CA LEU A 146 1.77 18.37 -14.17
C LEU A 146 0.62 19.25 -13.64
N LEU A 147 0.77 19.84 -12.45
CA LEU A 147 -0.27 20.67 -11.83
C LEU A 147 -0.43 22.03 -12.51
N LEU A 148 0.65 22.58 -13.08
CA LEU A 148 0.66 23.89 -13.72
C LEU A 148 0.51 23.82 -15.24
N GLU A 149 0.24 22.64 -15.81
CA GLU A 149 0.25 22.41 -17.27
C GLU A 149 1.54 22.92 -17.94
N GLY A 150 2.66 22.77 -17.22
CA GLY A 150 3.97 23.24 -17.67
C GLY A 150 4.50 22.48 -18.88
N GLU A 151 5.46 23.08 -19.57
CA GLU A 151 6.09 22.47 -20.73
C GLU A 151 6.88 21.21 -20.30
N ARG A 152 6.72 20.12 -21.05
CA ARG A 152 7.40 18.83 -20.80
C ARG A 152 8.79 18.83 -21.43
N ASP A 153 9.63 19.71 -20.92
CA ASP A 153 10.98 19.97 -21.40
C ASP A 153 11.98 18.87 -20.98
N ASP A 154 13.28 19.13 -21.19
CA ASP A 154 14.36 18.21 -20.80
C ASP A 154 14.43 18.01 -19.27
N ASP A 155 14.11 19.04 -18.47
CA ASP A 155 14.12 18.97 -17.00
C ASP A 155 12.99 18.07 -16.49
N PHE A 156 11.79 18.15 -17.10
CA PHE A 156 10.70 17.22 -16.83
C PHE A 156 11.08 15.76 -17.14
N ARG A 157 11.74 15.53 -18.28
CA ARG A 157 12.19 14.18 -18.66
C ARG A 157 13.25 13.65 -17.72
N SER A 158 14.25 14.46 -17.36
CA SER A 158 15.28 14.08 -16.39
C SER A 158 14.67 13.74 -15.02
N ALA A 159 13.68 14.50 -14.57
CA ALA A 159 12.99 14.22 -13.31
C ALA A 159 12.18 12.92 -13.38
N CYS A 160 11.55 12.61 -14.51
CA CYS A 160 10.90 11.30 -14.72
C CYS A 160 11.92 10.14 -14.68
N ASP A 161 13.09 10.31 -15.29
CA ASP A 161 14.16 9.29 -15.26
C ASP A 161 14.70 9.06 -13.85
N ASP A 162 14.87 10.13 -13.05
CA ASP A 162 15.27 10.04 -11.64
C ASP A 162 14.21 9.33 -10.78
N LEU A 163 12.93 9.59 -11.05
CA LEU A 163 11.79 8.88 -10.44
C LEU A 163 11.83 7.39 -10.73
N VAL A 164 12.01 7.01 -12.01
CA VAL A 164 12.15 5.63 -12.46
C VAL A 164 13.34 4.94 -11.77
N ALA A 165 14.48 5.63 -11.68
CA ALA A 165 15.66 5.09 -11.02
C ALA A 165 15.43 4.84 -9.52
N ALA A 166 14.75 5.75 -8.83
CA ALA A 166 14.40 5.60 -7.42
C ALA A 166 13.44 4.42 -7.18
N TRP A 167 12.44 4.24 -8.05
CA TRP A 167 11.54 3.07 -8.00
C TRP A 167 12.28 1.75 -8.24
N ARG A 168 13.20 1.71 -9.21
CA ARG A 168 14.05 0.52 -9.44
C ARG A 168 14.90 0.18 -8.22
N ALA A 169 15.48 1.18 -7.57
CA ALA A 169 16.25 0.97 -6.34
C ALA A 169 15.38 0.41 -5.19
N ALA A 170 14.09 0.74 -5.16
CA ALA A 170 13.10 0.19 -4.23
C ALA A 170 12.52 -1.17 -4.67
N GLY A 171 13.04 -1.78 -5.76
CA GLY A 171 12.59 -3.09 -6.24
C GLY A 171 11.24 -3.06 -6.95
N ILE A 172 10.84 -1.89 -7.46
CA ILE A 172 9.66 -1.72 -8.32
C ILE A 172 10.18 -1.75 -9.76
N ALA A 173 9.76 -2.75 -10.54
CA ALA A 173 10.10 -2.83 -11.96
C ALA A 173 9.27 -1.82 -12.77
N HIS A 174 9.71 -1.54 -13.99
CA HIS A 174 9.05 -0.64 -14.94
C HIS A 174 8.64 -1.42 -16.18
#